data_AF-A0AAP2KWU1-F1
#
_entry.id   AF-A0AAP2KWU1-F1
#
_cell.length_a   1.000
_cell.length_b   1.000
_cell.length_c   1.000
_cell.angle_alpha   90.00
_cell.angle_beta   90.00
_cell.angle_gamma   90.00
#
_symmetry.space_group_name_H-M   'P 1'
#
loop_
_entity.id
_entity.type
_entity.pdbx_description
1 polymer ?
#
loop_
_entity_poly.entity_id
_entity_poly.type
_entity_poly.pdbx_seq_one_letter_code
_entity_poly.pdbx_strand_id
1 'polypeptide(L)'
;MNNRQFFVCQGENVVPRWTEAFPGAVLCTPAQVSAQAGPEDHVWILADLDDWAGLVLKLARREAIVVVLAYRPDVSQAFQALDAGARGYAHALSAPALLQQVALVTANQGLWVWPELLQQVVGATFRLLCDDGKRVPEVVLDGLTSRERDVALAVAAGKSNKEVARQLDITERTVKAHLGAVFRKLHVRDRMQLVLALSGQQVSMP
;
A
#
# COMPACT_ATOMS: atom_id res chain seq x y z
N MET A 1 -19.18 -10.17 3.87
CA MET A 1 -18.97 -9.54 5.19
C MET A 1 -18.82 -8.06 4.93
N ASN A 2 -19.65 -7.21 5.53
CA ASN A 2 -19.66 -5.78 5.23
C ASN A 2 -18.63 -5.09 6.15
N ASN A 3 -17.41 -4.87 5.66
CA ASN A 3 -16.36 -4.24 6.45
C ASN A 3 -16.74 -2.79 6.74
N ARG A 4 -16.51 -2.33 7.99
CA ARG A 4 -16.91 -0.98 8.41
C ARG A 4 -16.07 0.04 7.65
N GLN A 5 -16.71 1.15 7.28
CA GLN A 5 -16.10 2.23 6.52
C GLN A 5 -15.93 3.42 7.47
N PHE A 6 -14.70 3.78 7.80
CA PHE A 6 -14.38 4.93 8.63
C PHE A 6 -13.87 6.08 7.77
N PHE A 7 -14.52 7.23 7.80
CA PHE A 7 -14.02 8.44 7.16
C PHE A 7 -13.44 9.36 8.22
N VAL A 8 -12.15 9.63 8.08
CA VAL A 8 -11.40 10.47 9.00
C VAL A 8 -11.38 11.90 8.46
N CYS A 9 -12.02 12.81 9.20
CA CYS A 9 -12.11 14.22 8.85
C CYS A 9 -11.90 15.12 10.07
N GLN A 10 -11.45 16.37 9.86
CA GLN A 10 -11.53 17.39 10.90
C GLN A 10 -12.87 18.13 10.79
N GLY A 11 -13.61 18.23 11.90
CA GLY A 11 -14.87 18.97 11.98
C GLY A 11 -16.06 18.29 11.27
N GLU A 12 -17.14 19.06 11.06
CA GLU A 12 -18.42 18.63 10.47
C GLU A 12 -18.43 18.66 8.92
N ASN A 13 -17.27 18.63 8.27
CA ASN A 13 -17.18 18.58 6.80
C ASN A 13 -17.52 17.18 6.28
N VAL A 14 -18.80 16.83 6.38
CA VAL A 14 -19.37 15.63 5.78
C VAL A 14 -19.46 15.86 4.29
N VAL A 15 -18.61 15.19 3.51
CA VAL A 15 -18.74 15.20 2.06
C VAL A 15 -19.92 14.27 1.69
N PRO A 16 -21.03 14.79 1.13
CA PRO A 16 -22.26 14.00 0.93
C PRO A 16 -22.05 12.70 0.12
N ARG A 17 -21.08 12.72 -0.79
CA ARG A 17 -20.72 11.58 -1.66
C ARG A 17 -20.18 10.37 -0.90
N TRP A 18 -19.58 10.56 0.27
CA TRP A 18 -19.06 9.44 1.07
C TRP A 18 -20.18 8.62 1.69
N THR A 19 -21.18 9.29 2.25
CA THR A 19 -22.37 8.66 2.81
C THR A 19 -23.24 8.05 1.71
N GLU A 20 -23.27 8.66 0.51
CA GLU A 20 -23.92 8.06 -0.67
C GLU A 20 -23.22 6.76 -1.11
N ALA A 21 -21.89 6.75 -1.11
CA ALA A 21 -21.11 5.55 -1.43
C ALA A 21 -21.29 4.44 -0.37
N PHE A 22 -21.34 4.85 0.90
CA PHE A 22 -21.40 3.96 2.05
C PHE A 22 -22.41 4.49 3.08
N PRO A 23 -23.69 4.08 3.00
CA PRO A 23 -24.73 4.58 3.89
C PRO A 23 -24.49 4.30 5.39
N GLY A 24 -23.63 3.33 5.72
CA GLY A 24 -23.23 3.00 7.09
C GLY A 24 -21.83 3.50 7.48
N ALA A 25 -21.28 4.49 6.76
CA ALA A 25 -19.95 5.00 7.08
C ALA A 25 -19.94 5.75 8.43
N VAL A 26 -18.87 5.53 9.20
CA VAL A 26 -18.63 6.22 10.46
C VAL A 26 -17.70 7.39 10.19
N LEU A 27 -18.19 8.60 10.41
CA LEU A 27 -17.37 9.80 10.39
C LEU A 27 -16.69 9.96 11.75
N CYS A 28 -15.39 10.18 11.74
CA CYS A 28 -14.61 10.19 12.98
C CYS A 28 -13.36 11.06 12.87
N THR A 29 -12.82 11.41 14.03
CA THR A 29 -11.53 12.08 14.17
C THR A 29 -10.37 11.07 14.17
N PRO A 30 -9.12 11.52 13.94
CA PRO A 30 -7.93 10.67 14.05
C PRO A 30 -7.83 9.90 15.38
N ALA A 31 -8.24 10.52 16.50
CA ALA A 31 -8.24 9.89 17.81
C ALA A 31 -9.30 8.77 17.91
N GLN A 32 -10.50 9.02 17.39
CA GLN A 32 -11.60 8.04 17.41
C GLN A 32 -11.30 6.83 16.54
N VAL A 33 -10.79 7.03 15.31
CA VAL A 33 -10.46 5.90 14.42
C VAL A 33 -9.34 5.05 15.01
N SER A 34 -8.35 5.69 15.64
CA SER A 34 -7.27 4.99 16.34
C SER A 34 -7.77 4.14 17.51
N ALA A 35 -8.91 4.48 18.13
CA ALA A 35 -9.50 3.66 19.19
C ALA A 35 -10.41 2.54 18.64
N GLN A 36 -11.10 2.78 17.52
CA GLN A 36 -12.22 1.94 17.07
C GLN A 36 -11.90 1.00 15.90
N ALA A 37 -10.96 1.38 15.02
CA ALA A 37 -10.64 0.59 13.84
C ALA A 37 -9.92 -0.71 14.22
N GLY A 38 -10.40 -1.82 13.67
CA GLY A 38 -9.84 -3.15 13.80
C GLY A 38 -9.23 -3.66 12.49
N PRO A 39 -8.77 -4.92 12.48
CA PRO A 39 -8.29 -5.57 11.28
C PRO A 39 -9.39 -5.63 10.22
N GLU A 40 -9.01 -5.45 8.95
CA GLU A 40 -9.90 -5.44 7.78
C GLU A 40 -10.94 -4.31 7.70
N ASP A 41 -11.05 -3.43 8.70
CA ASP A 41 -11.86 -2.22 8.57
C ASP A 41 -11.24 -1.28 7.51
N HIS A 42 -12.09 -0.67 6.68
CA HIS A 42 -11.66 0.33 5.71
C HIS A 42 -11.59 1.69 6.37
N VAL A 43 -10.44 2.35 6.26
CA VAL A 43 -10.23 3.68 6.78
C VAL A 43 -9.83 4.63 5.66
N TRP A 44 -10.62 5.67 5.47
CA TRP A 44 -10.46 6.71 4.47
C TRP A 44 -9.91 7.96 5.16
N ILE A 45 -8.68 8.37 4.82
CA ILE A 45 -7.97 9.46 5.50
C ILE A 45 -7.78 10.61 4.53
N LEU A 46 -8.24 11.81 4.91
CA LEU A 46 -7.93 13.01 4.15
C LEU A 46 -6.45 13.40 4.28
N ALA A 47 -5.79 13.69 3.16
CA ALA A 47 -4.40 14.18 3.12
C ALA A 47 -4.23 15.59 3.71
N ASP A 48 -5.33 16.30 3.95
CA ASP A 48 -5.36 17.62 4.62
C ASP A 48 -5.24 17.50 6.16
N LEU A 49 -5.30 16.29 6.71
CA LEU A 49 -5.14 16.05 8.15
C LEU A 49 -3.68 16.23 8.58
N ASP A 50 -3.47 16.87 9.72
CA ASP A 50 -2.17 16.87 10.38
C ASP A 50 -1.69 15.43 10.66
N ASP A 51 -0.43 15.16 10.35
CA ASP A 51 0.20 13.83 10.50
C ASP A 51 -0.63 12.68 9.90
N TRP A 52 -1.30 12.91 8.76
CA TRP A 52 -2.07 11.87 8.08
C TRP A 52 -1.21 10.63 7.76
N ALA A 53 0.05 10.82 7.37
CA ALA A 53 0.97 9.72 7.06
C ALA A 53 1.33 8.89 8.30
N GLY A 54 1.53 9.52 9.46
CA GLY A 54 1.72 8.82 10.73
C GLY A 54 0.49 8.04 11.16
N LEU A 55 -0.71 8.57 10.87
CA LEU A 55 -1.97 7.86 11.11
C LEU A 55 -2.12 6.64 10.19
N VAL A 56 -1.80 6.77 8.89
CA VAL A 56 -1.78 5.64 7.94
C VAL A 56 -0.87 4.53 8.48
N LEU A 57 0.36 4.87 8.89
CA LEU A 57 1.32 3.91 9.41
C LEU A 57 0.79 3.16 10.66
N LYS A 58 0.18 3.88 11.60
CA LYS A 58 -0.38 3.29 12.82
C LYS A 58 -1.51 2.31 12.50
N LEU A 59 -2.39 2.65 11.57
CA LEU A 59 -3.56 1.84 11.21
C LEU A 59 -3.18 0.65 10.33
N ALA A 60 -2.24 0.83 9.38
CA ALA A 60 -1.73 -0.26 8.55
C ALA A 60 -1.07 -1.37 9.40
N ARG A 61 -0.34 -1.00 10.46
CA ARG A 61 0.22 -1.97 11.43
C ARG A 61 -0.82 -2.76 12.21
N ARG A 62 -2.06 -2.30 12.26
CA ARG A 62 -3.21 -2.99 12.87
C ARG A 62 -4.05 -3.74 11.84
N GLU A 63 -3.52 -3.93 10.63
CA GLU A 63 -4.15 -4.63 9.52
C GLU A 63 -5.44 -3.96 9.01
N ALA A 64 -5.64 -2.68 9.32
CA ALA A 64 -6.69 -1.88 8.70
C ALA A 64 -6.39 -1.65 7.21
N ILE A 65 -7.44 -1.53 6.40
CA ILE A 65 -7.31 -1.22 4.97
C ILE A 65 -7.41 0.28 4.80
N VAL A 66 -6.25 0.93 4.65
CA VAL A 66 -6.19 2.39 4.59
C VAL A 66 -6.20 2.89 3.15
N VAL A 67 -7.05 3.87 2.87
CA VAL A 67 -7.10 4.63 1.61
C VAL A 67 -6.95 6.10 1.93
N VAL A 68 -6.04 6.78 1.24
CA VAL A 68 -5.85 8.22 1.39
C VAL A 68 -6.64 8.97 0.32
N LEU A 69 -7.31 10.03 0.73
CA LEU A 69 -8.14 10.90 -0.09
C LEU A 69 -7.52 12.31 -0.15
N ALA A 70 -7.37 12.86 -1.34
CA ALA A 70 -6.88 14.23 -1.52
C ALA A 70 -7.84 15.06 -2.37
N TYR A 71 -7.98 16.34 -2.06
CA TYR A 71 -8.72 17.29 -2.91
C TYR A 71 -7.92 17.74 -4.13
N ARG A 72 -6.58 17.69 -4.04
CA ARG A 72 -5.67 17.92 -5.16
C ARG A 72 -4.65 16.79 -5.21
N PRO A 73 -5.00 15.65 -5.82
CA PRO A 73 -4.07 14.54 -5.97
C PRO A 73 -2.77 14.95 -6.63
N ASP A 74 -1.65 14.70 -5.95
CA ASP A 74 -0.32 14.73 -6.55
C ASP A 74 0.43 13.41 -6.34
N VAL A 75 1.48 13.26 -7.16
CA VAL A 75 2.31 12.05 -7.22
C VAL A 75 3.11 11.84 -5.94
N SER A 76 3.64 12.91 -5.33
CA SER A 76 4.46 12.81 -4.12
C SER A 76 3.65 12.36 -2.91
N GLN A 77 2.45 12.92 -2.73
CA GLN A 77 1.52 12.49 -1.68
C GLN A 77 1.06 11.05 -1.89
N ALA A 78 0.82 10.64 -3.13
CA ALA A 78 0.46 9.25 -3.43
C ALA A 78 1.59 8.28 -3.05
N PHE A 79 2.85 8.60 -3.37
CA PHE A 79 4.00 7.80 -2.94
C PHE A 79 4.13 7.77 -1.42
N GLN A 80 3.99 8.91 -0.75
CA GLN A 80 4.04 8.99 0.72
C GLN A 80 2.93 8.14 1.36
N ALA A 81 1.73 8.12 0.78
CA ALA A 81 0.63 7.31 1.27
C ALA A 81 0.91 5.82 1.13
N LEU A 82 1.40 5.40 -0.05
CA LEU A 82 1.78 4.01 -0.28
C LEU A 82 2.91 3.58 0.66
N ASP A 83 3.97 4.39 0.82
CA ASP A 83 5.10 4.07 1.72
C ASP A 83 4.69 4.00 3.20
N ALA A 84 3.70 4.80 3.60
CA ALA A 84 3.09 4.70 4.92
C ALA A 84 2.23 3.43 5.12
N GLY A 85 1.91 2.70 4.05
CA GLY A 85 1.16 1.44 4.08
C GLY A 85 -0.30 1.57 3.60
N ALA A 86 -0.67 2.67 2.96
CA ALA A 86 -1.99 2.78 2.33
C ALA A 86 -2.11 1.82 1.14
N ARG A 87 -3.31 1.26 0.94
CA ARG A 87 -3.64 0.43 -0.22
C ARG A 87 -4.32 1.21 -1.34
N GLY A 88 -4.69 2.46 -1.09
CA GLY A 88 -5.29 3.30 -2.10
C GLY A 88 -4.96 4.77 -1.94
N TYR A 89 -4.94 5.48 -3.06
CA TYR A 89 -4.90 6.93 -3.13
C TYR A 89 -5.92 7.40 -4.18
N ALA A 90 -6.88 8.23 -3.75
CA ALA A 90 -8.03 8.62 -4.57
C ALA A 90 -8.47 10.07 -4.29
N HIS A 91 -9.42 10.57 -5.10
CA HIS A 91 -9.84 11.97 -5.00
C HIS A 91 -10.95 12.05 -3.97
N ALA A 92 -10.87 13.00 -3.04
CA ALA A 92 -11.86 13.12 -1.95
C ALA A 92 -13.30 13.29 -2.47
N LEU A 93 -13.47 13.90 -3.65
CA LEU A 93 -14.76 14.11 -4.31
C LEU A 93 -15.08 13.10 -5.44
N SER A 94 -14.40 11.94 -5.47
CA SER A 94 -14.71 10.87 -6.42
C SER A 94 -16.19 10.46 -6.37
N ALA A 95 -16.71 9.99 -7.52
CA ALA A 95 -18.09 9.49 -7.59
C ALA A 95 -18.30 8.29 -6.64
N PRO A 96 -19.49 8.13 -6.06
CA PRO A 96 -19.78 7.04 -5.12
C PRO A 96 -19.43 5.64 -5.65
N ALA A 97 -19.77 5.36 -6.92
CA ALA A 97 -19.44 4.10 -7.57
C ALA A 97 -17.92 3.85 -7.64
N LEU A 98 -17.12 4.90 -7.85
CA LEU A 98 -15.67 4.78 -7.88
C LEU A 98 -15.11 4.47 -6.49
N LEU A 99 -15.63 5.13 -5.44
CA LEU A 99 -15.25 4.83 -4.06
C LEU A 99 -15.57 3.38 -3.68
N GLN A 100 -16.73 2.86 -4.13
CA GLN A 100 -17.08 1.46 -3.93
C GLN A 100 -16.12 0.50 -4.66
N GLN A 101 -15.69 0.84 -5.88
CA GLN A 101 -14.68 0.06 -6.60
C GLN A 101 -13.33 0.08 -5.89
N VAL A 102 -12.90 1.23 -5.38
CA VAL A 102 -11.68 1.37 -4.58
C VAL A 102 -11.74 0.47 -3.33
N ALA A 103 -12.86 0.51 -2.61
CA ALA A 103 -13.07 -0.34 -1.43
C ALA A 103 -12.97 -1.82 -1.79
N LEU A 104 -13.64 -2.25 -2.87
CA LEU A 104 -13.62 -3.63 -3.34
C LEU A 104 -12.22 -4.10 -3.71
N VAL A 105 -11.47 -3.29 -4.48
CA VAL A 105 -10.10 -3.63 -4.89
C VAL A 105 -9.19 -3.76 -3.67
N THR A 106 -9.24 -2.80 -2.75
CA THR A 106 -8.37 -2.77 -1.57
C THR A 106 -8.74 -3.83 -0.52
N ALA A 107 -10.03 -4.21 -0.42
CA ALA A 107 -10.50 -5.36 0.35
C ALA A 107 -9.84 -6.66 -0.11
N ASN A 108 -9.73 -6.83 -1.42
CA ASN A 108 -9.15 -8.02 -2.04
C ASN A 108 -7.63 -7.93 -2.20
N GLN A 109 -6.96 -7.17 -1.31
CA GLN A 109 -5.49 -6.98 -1.28
C GLN A 109 -4.92 -6.32 -2.55
N GLY A 110 -5.77 -5.73 -3.39
CA GLY A 110 -5.36 -4.93 -4.53
C GLY A 110 -4.92 -3.52 -4.12
N LEU A 111 -4.20 -2.85 -5.02
CA LEU A 111 -3.85 -1.44 -4.89
C LEU A 111 -4.72 -0.60 -5.80
N TRP A 112 -5.16 0.55 -5.30
CA TRP A 112 -5.88 1.54 -6.10
C TRP A 112 -5.09 2.84 -6.24
N VAL A 113 -4.72 3.17 -7.46
CA VAL A 113 -4.19 4.48 -7.87
C VAL A 113 -4.71 4.81 -9.27
N TRP A 114 -4.62 6.07 -9.67
CA TRP A 114 -4.96 6.50 -11.04
C TRP A 114 -4.09 5.79 -12.07
N PRO A 115 -4.61 5.50 -13.28
CA PRO A 115 -3.85 4.87 -14.36
C PRO A 115 -2.54 5.60 -14.69
N GLU A 116 -2.51 6.93 -14.64
CA GLU A 116 -1.34 7.75 -14.97
C GLU A 116 -0.22 7.55 -13.93
N LEU A 117 -0.58 7.51 -12.64
CA LEU A 117 0.38 7.20 -11.58
C LEU A 117 0.82 5.74 -11.67
N LEU A 118 -0.09 4.82 -11.98
CA LEU A 118 0.26 3.43 -12.21
C LEU A 118 1.24 3.30 -13.39
N GLN A 119 1.06 4.05 -14.48
CA GLN A 119 1.98 4.07 -15.62
C GLN A 119 3.32 4.71 -15.28
N GLN A 120 3.36 5.69 -14.37
CA GLN A 120 4.62 6.25 -13.89
C GLN A 120 5.36 5.27 -12.98
N VAL A 121 4.65 4.61 -12.07
CA VAL A 121 5.18 3.57 -11.18
C VAL A 121 5.64 2.37 -12.00
N VAL A 122 4.74 1.74 -12.77
CA VAL A 122 5.02 0.60 -13.64
C VAL A 122 6.04 0.96 -14.72
N GLY A 123 5.97 2.15 -15.32
CA GLY A 123 6.94 2.59 -16.31
C GLY A 123 8.32 2.86 -15.72
N ALA A 124 8.41 3.38 -14.49
CA ALA A 124 9.67 3.46 -13.77
C ALA A 124 10.21 2.07 -13.44
N THR A 125 9.37 1.18 -12.91
CA THR A 125 9.73 -0.22 -12.62
C THR A 125 10.14 -0.99 -13.88
N PHE A 126 9.42 -0.82 -15.00
CA PHE A 126 9.68 -1.49 -16.26
C PHE A 126 10.94 -0.94 -16.95
N ARG A 127 11.16 0.38 -16.93
CA ARG A 127 12.42 0.97 -17.39
C ARG A 127 13.62 0.45 -16.61
N LEU A 128 13.45 0.12 -15.33
CA LEU A 128 14.51 -0.48 -14.51
C LEU A 128 14.69 -1.98 -14.77
N LEU A 129 13.62 -2.70 -15.11
CA LEU A 129 13.67 -4.13 -15.46
C LEU A 129 14.18 -4.39 -16.88
N CYS A 130 14.06 -3.42 -17.79
CA CYS A 130 14.47 -3.53 -19.19
C CYS A 130 15.75 -2.74 -19.54
N ASP A 131 16.33 -1.99 -18.60
CA ASP A 131 17.65 -1.39 -18.76
C ASP A 131 18.70 -2.41 -18.29
N ASP A 132 19.29 -3.11 -19.27
CA ASP A 132 20.30 -4.18 -19.18
C ASP A 132 21.64 -3.77 -18.53
N GLY A 133 21.64 -2.94 -17.47
CA GLY A 133 22.90 -2.41 -16.96
C GLY A 133 22.91 -1.63 -15.65
N LYS A 134 21.78 -1.41 -14.97
CA LYS A 134 21.82 -0.81 -13.62
C LYS A 134 21.46 -1.85 -12.58
N ARG A 135 22.53 -2.50 -12.09
CA ARG A 135 22.58 -3.35 -10.90
C ARG A 135 21.52 -2.93 -9.89
N VAL A 136 20.59 -3.83 -9.55
CA VAL A 136 20.00 -3.87 -8.21
C VAL A 136 21.18 -3.62 -7.27
N PRO A 137 21.19 -2.59 -6.42
CA PRO A 137 22.36 -2.30 -5.61
C PRO A 137 22.70 -3.57 -4.84
N GLU A 138 23.84 -4.19 -5.15
CA GLU A 138 24.26 -5.47 -4.58
C GLU A 138 24.25 -5.41 -3.04
N VAL A 139 24.48 -4.19 -2.54
CA VAL A 139 24.39 -3.74 -1.14
C VAL A 139 23.01 -3.90 -0.50
N VAL A 140 21.90 -3.83 -1.24
CA VAL A 140 20.52 -3.99 -0.69
C VAL A 140 20.15 -5.47 -0.52
N LEU A 141 20.83 -6.39 -1.22
CA LEU A 141 20.58 -7.83 -1.12
C LEU A 141 21.62 -8.55 -0.24
N ASP A 142 22.51 -7.79 0.40
CA ASP A 142 23.48 -8.32 1.37
C ASP A 142 22.76 -8.81 2.63
N GLY A 143 23.15 -10.00 3.12
CA GLY A 143 22.53 -10.66 4.27
C GLY A 143 21.33 -11.57 3.96
N LEU A 144 20.79 -11.53 2.74
CA LEU A 144 19.83 -12.54 2.28
C LEU A 144 20.53 -13.83 1.86
N THR A 145 19.95 -14.97 2.25
CA THR A 145 20.29 -16.28 1.68
C THR A 145 19.89 -16.35 0.21
N SER A 146 20.46 -17.29 -0.56
CA SER A 146 20.13 -17.46 -1.98
C SER A 146 18.61 -17.62 -2.20
N ARG A 147 17.93 -18.43 -1.37
CA ARG A 147 16.48 -18.65 -1.49
C ARG A 147 15.66 -17.42 -1.14
N GLU A 148 16.06 -16.67 -0.11
CA GLU A 148 15.40 -15.39 0.22
C GLU A 148 15.57 -14.36 -0.90
N ARG A 149 16.75 -14.32 -1.52
CA ARG A 149 17.03 -13.45 -2.67
C ARG A 149 16.17 -13.81 -3.87
N ASP A 150 16.08 -15.10 -4.22
CA ASP A 150 15.25 -15.58 -5.33
C ASP A 150 13.78 -15.20 -5.14
N VAL A 151 13.25 -15.38 -3.92
CA VAL A 151 11.89 -14.99 -3.57
C VAL A 151 11.72 -13.47 -3.65
N ALA A 152 12.64 -12.69 -3.09
CA ALA A 152 12.58 -11.23 -3.08
C ALA A 152 12.58 -10.63 -4.50
N LEU A 153 13.46 -11.13 -5.37
CA LEU A 153 13.56 -10.70 -6.77
C LEU A 153 12.30 -11.07 -7.57
N ALA A 154 11.79 -12.29 -7.39
CA ALA A 154 10.58 -12.73 -8.09
C ALA A 154 9.35 -11.89 -7.68
N VAL A 155 9.26 -11.52 -6.40
CA VAL A 155 8.23 -10.61 -5.88
C VAL A 155 8.41 -9.18 -6.37
N ALA A 156 9.64 -8.67 -6.40
CA ALA A 156 9.96 -7.35 -6.94
C ALA A 156 9.60 -7.23 -8.43
N ALA A 157 9.73 -8.33 -9.17
CA ALA A 157 9.27 -8.45 -10.57
C ALA A 157 7.73 -8.58 -10.71
N GLY A 158 6.96 -8.41 -9.63
CA GLY A 158 5.50 -8.38 -9.66
C GLY A 158 4.81 -9.75 -9.48
N LYS A 159 5.54 -10.86 -9.29
CA LYS A 159 4.93 -12.20 -9.21
C LYS A 159 4.18 -12.44 -7.90
N SER A 160 3.00 -13.04 -7.98
CA SER A 160 2.22 -13.49 -6.83
C SER A 160 2.90 -14.65 -6.08
N ASN A 161 2.53 -14.90 -4.83
CA ASN A 161 3.11 -16.00 -4.05
C ASN A 161 2.93 -17.36 -4.72
N LYS A 162 1.80 -17.57 -5.43
CA LYS A 162 1.51 -18.78 -6.19
C LYS A 162 2.46 -18.96 -7.38
N GLU A 163 2.74 -17.87 -8.09
CA GLU A 163 3.68 -17.88 -9.22
C GLU A 163 5.12 -18.10 -8.74
N VAL A 164 5.53 -17.46 -7.65
CA VAL A 164 6.84 -17.66 -7.03
C VAL A 164 7.00 -19.10 -6.53
N ALA A 165 5.98 -19.64 -5.87
CA ALA A 165 5.93 -21.03 -5.40
C ALA A 165 6.16 -22.00 -6.56
N ARG A 166 5.43 -21.82 -7.66
CA ARG A 166 5.57 -22.63 -8.88
C ARG A 166 6.94 -22.47 -9.54
N GLN A 167 7.49 -21.25 -9.56
CA GLN A 167 8.78 -20.98 -10.20
C GLN A 167 9.95 -21.59 -9.42
N LEU A 168 9.90 -21.54 -8.08
CA LEU A 168 11.01 -21.96 -7.21
C LEU A 168 10.85 -23.40 -6.69
N ASP A 169 9.81 -24.10 -7.13
CA ASP A 169 9.42 -25.45 -6.71
C ASP A 169 9.27 -25.57 -5.18
N ILE A 170 8.48 -24.66 -4.61
CA ILE A 170 8.17 -24.60 -3.17
C ILE A 170 6.69 -24.33 -2.94
N THR A 171 6.22 -24.36 -1.69
CA THR A 171 4.83 -24.04 -1.36
C THR A 171 4.61 -22.54 -1.15
N GLU A 172 3.38 -22.05 -1.34
CA GLU A 172 3.03 -20.66 -1.00
C GLU A 172 3.30 -20.32 0.49
N ARG A 173 3.13 -21.30 1.38
CA ARG A 173 3.50 -21.16 2.80
C ARG A 173 5.00 -20.90 2.97
N THR A 174 5.83 -21.60 2.21
CA THR A 174 7.29 -21.42 2.19
C THR A 174 7.68 -20.06 1.64
N VAL A 175 7.00 -19.59 0.57
CA VAL A 175 7.19 -18.23 0.03
C VAL A 175 6.90 -17.17 1.10
N LYS A 176 5.77 -17.29 1.82
CA LYS A 176 5.42 -16.38 2.92
C LYS A 176 6.48 -16.40 4.04
N ALA A 177 7.03 -17.56 4.36
CA ALA A 177 8.09 -17.69 5.37
C ALA A 177 9.37 -16.97 4.94
N HIS A 178 9.80 -17.15 3.68
CA HIS A 178 10.94 -16.42 3.12
C HIS A 178 10.70 -14.92 3.08
N LEU A 179 9.52 -14.46 2.65
CA LEU A 179 9.18 -13.03 2.65
C LEU A 179 9.21 -12.43 4.05
N GLY A 180 8.73 -13.15 5.07
CA GLY A 180 8.83 -12.70 6.46
C GLY A 180 10.28 -12.54 6.93
N ALA A 181 11.19 -13.41 6.48
CA ALA A 181 12.62 -13.27 6.75
C ALA A 181 13.26 -12.12 5.98
N VAL A 182 12.92 -11.96 4.69
CA VAL A 182 13.36 -10.86 3.82
C VAL A 182 12.95 -9.51 4.42
N PHE A 183 11.69 -9.36 4.81
CA PHE A 183 11.17 -8.13 5.41
C PHE A 183 11.95 -7.73 6.67
N ARG A 184 12.22 -8.69 7.56
CA ARG A 184 13.03 -8.44 8.75
C ARG A 184 14.48 -8.06 8.41
N LYS A 185 15.11 -8.77 7.47
CA LYS A 185 16.53 -8.56 7.11
C LYS A 185 16.78 -7.27 6.35
N LEU A 186 15.84 -6.88 5.49
CA LEU A 186 15.93 -5.65 4.69
C LEU A 186 15.27 -4.45 5.39
N HIS A 187 14.76 -4.62 6.61
CA HIS A 187 14.03 -3.60 7.35
C HIS A 187 12.85 -2.98 6.59
N VAL A 188 12.25 -3.75 5.67
CA VAL A 188 11.05 -3.34 4.93
C VAL A 188 9.80 -3.95 5.56
N ARG A 189 8.71 -3.21 5.54
CA ARG A 189 7.48 -3.56 6.27
C ARG A 189 6.57 -4.50 5.51
N ASP A 190 6.60 -4.41 4.19
CA ASP A 190 5.71 -5.17 3.33
C ASP A 190 6.28 -5.36 1.91
N ARG A 191 5.47 -6.02 1.10
CA ARG A 191 5.76 -6.30 -0.31
C ARG A 191 6.02 -5.05 -1.12
N MET A 192 5.34 -3.95 -0.84
CA MET A 192 5.46 -2.71 -1.59
C MET A 192 6.79 -2.03 -1.25
N GLN A 193 7.13 -1.92 0.03
CA GLN A 193 8.45 -1.42 0.44
C GLN A 193 9.59 -2.31 -0.09
N LEU A 194 9.39 -3.63 -0.17
CA LEU A 194 10.36 -4.51 -0.80
C LEU A 194 10.56 -4.17 -2.29
N VAL A 195 9.48 -3.94 -3.03
CA VAL A 195 9.53 -3.52 -4.44
C VAL A 195 10.25 -2.17 -4.56
N LEU A 196 9.92 -1.20 -3.71
CA LEU A 196 10.54 0.12 -3.72
C LEU A 196 12.04 0.07 -3.40
N ALA A 197 12.41 -0.65 -2.34
CA ALA A 197 13.79 -0.82 -1.90
C ALA A 197 14.67 -1.45 -2.99
N LEU A 198 14.12 -2.41 -3.74
CA LEU A 198 14.81 -3.06 -4.85
C LEU A 198 14.76 -2.27 -6.16
N SER A 199 13.89 -1.26 -6.27
CA SER A 199 13.77 -0.36 -7.43
C SER A 199 14.72 0.86 -7.40
N GLY A 200 15.67 0.92 -6.46
CA GLY A 200 16.75 1.90 -6.50
C GLY A 200 16.40 3.34 -6.09
N GLN A 201 15.26 3.58 -5.43
CA GLN A 201 15.13 4.79 -4.63
C GLN A 201 15.92 4.59 -3.34
N GLN A 202 16.88 5.49 -3.06
CA GLN A 202 17.39 5.67 -1.70
C GLN A 202 16.22 6.12 -0.83
N VAL A 203 15.50 5.16 -0.25
CA VAL A 203 14.65 5.41 0.90
C VAL A 203 15.61 5.80 2.00
N SER A 204 15.58 7.07 2.41
CA SER A 204 16.30 7.51 3.60
C SER A 204 15.73 6.74 4.79
N MET A 205 16.47 5.72 5.23
CA MET A 205 16.22 4.98 6.45
C MET A 205 16.56 5.88 7.64
N PRO A 206 15.69 6.00 8.66
CA PRO A 206 16.03 6.66 9.92
C PRO A 206 17.06 5.87 10.73
#